data_AF-A0A967WUU1-F1
#
_entry.id   AF-A0A967WUU1-F1
#
_cell.length_a   1.000
_cell.length_b   1.000
_cell.length_c   1.000
_cell.angle_alpha   90.00
_cell.angle_beta   90.00
_cell.angle_gamma   90.00
#
_symmetry.space_group_name_H-M   'P 1'
#
loop_
_entity.id
_entity.type
_entity.pdbx_description
1 polymer ?
#
loop_
_entity_poly.entity_id
_entity_poly.type
_entity_poly.pdbx_seq_one_letter_code
_entity_poly.pdbx_strand_id
1 'polypeptide(L)' 'AQGIRSFISMPLRAQGELVGAINFGAVAAGAFSPEDVVVMREVAHVLAIA' A
#
# COMPACT_ATOMS: atom_id res chain seq x y z
N ALA A 1 -9.06 11.49 6.96
CA ALA A 1 -7.82 11.95 6.31
C ALA A 1 -7.20 13.21 6.94
N GLN A 2 -7.87 13.89 7.89
CA GLN A 2 -7.25 15.04 8.55
C GLN A 2 -5.99 14.59 9.31
N GLY A 3 -4.84 15.16 8.93
CA GLY A 3 -3.54 14.84 9.52
C GLY A 3 -2.68 13.85 8.73
N ILE A 4 -3.21 13.19 7.67
CA ILE A 4 -2.36 12.37 6.79
C ILE A 4 -1.48 13.29 5.93
N ARG A 5 -0.17 13.13 6.05
CA ARG A 5 0.85 13.92 5.34
C ARG A 5 1.70 13.08 4.38
N SER A 6 1.48 11.77 4.33
CA SER A 6 2.02 10.87 3.31
C SER A 6 1.05 9.71 3.09
N PHE A 7 0.91 9.31 1.83
CA PHE A 7 -0.08 8.31 1.44
C PHE A 7 0.42 7.46 0.27
N ILE A 8 0.18 6.15 0.36
CA ILE A 8 0.41 5.19 -0.71
C ILE A 8 -0.82 4.28 -0.81
N SER A 9 -1.39 4.16 -2.01
CA SER A 9 -2.42 3.18 -2.32
C SER A 9 -1.83 2.08 -3.17
N MET A 10 -1.87 0.83 -2.68
CA MET A 10 -1.39 -0.34 -3.40
C MET A 10 -2.57 -1.16 -3.92
N PRO A 11 -2.61 -1.51 -5.22
CA PRO A 11 -3.64 -2.37 -5.76
C PRO A 11 -3.47 -3.81 -5.24
N LEU A 12 -4.57 -4.43 -4.85
CA LEU A 12 -4.65 -5.85 -4.56
C LEU A 12 -5.08 -6.56 -5.84
N ARG A 13 -4.22 -7.42 -6.39
CA ARG A 13 -4.50 -8.17 -7.62
C ARG A 13 -4.44 -9.67 -7.40
N ALA A 14 -5.56 -10.35 -7.59
CA ALA A 14 -5.67 -11.81 -7.54
C ALA A 14 -5.77 -12.34 -8.97
N GLN A 15 -4.88 -13.25 -9.37
CA GLN A 15 -4.87 -13.82 -10.74
C GLN A 15 -4.89 -12.77 -11.87
N GLY A 16 -4.28 -11.60 -11.65
CA GLY A 16 -4.27 -10.50 -12.62
C GLY A 16 -5.48 -9.57 -12.56
N GLU A 17 -6.55 -9.94 -11.84
CA GLU A 17 -7.73 -9.12 -11.64
C GLU A 17 -7.58 -8.18 -10.44
N LEU A 18 -8.05 -6.94 -10.57
CA LEU A 18 -8.08 -5.99 -9.47
C LEU A 18 -9.24 -6.32 -8.52
N VAL A 19 -8.91 -6.81 -7.33
CA VAL A 19 -9.91 -7.18 -6.30
C VAL A 19 -10.10 -6.08 -5.25
N GLY A 20 -9.18 -5.12 -5.16
CA GLY A 20 -9.28 -4.02 -4.22
C GLY A 20 -8.00 -3.18 -4.13
N ALA A 21 -7.87 -2.41 -3.06
CA ALA A 21 -6.67 -1.66 -2.74
C ALA A 21 -6.43 -1.63 -1.23
N ILE A 22 -5.15 -1.62 -0.83
CA ILE A 22 -4.72 -1.36 0.54
C ILE A 22 -4.08 0.03 0.61
N ASN A 23 -4.44 0.79 1.64
CA ASN A 23 -4.06 2.19 1.79
C ASN A 23 -3.12 2.35 3.00
N PHE A 24 -1.93 2.89 2.78
CA PHE A 24 -0.96 3.24 3.80
C PHE A 24 -0.97 4.76 4.00
N GLY A 25 -1.38 5.22 5.19
CA GLY A 25 -1.41 6.63 5.54
C GLY A 25 -0.48 6.91 6.72
N ALA A 26 0.30 7.98 6.64
CA ALA A 26 1.18 8.43 7.71
C ALA A 26 0.96 9.92 8.00
N VAL A 27 1.15 10.30 9.26
CA VAL A 27 1.07 11.71 9.72
C VAL A 27 2.39 12.47 9.54
N ALA A 28 3.48 11.76 9.27
CA ALA A 28 4.76 12.35 8.87
C ALA A 28 4.80 12.57 7.35
N ALA A 29 5.48 13.63 6.91
CA ALA A 29 5.77 13.84 5.49
C ALA A 29 6.99 13.01 5.08
N GLY A 30 6.97 12.43 3.87
CA GLY A 30 8.06 11.58 3.38
C GLY A 30 8.23 10.29 4.19
N ALA A 31 7.15 9.77 4.78
CA ALA A 31 7.19 8.66 5.74
C ALA A 31 7.57 7.30 5.13
N PHE A 32 7.62 7.20 3.80
CA PHE A 32 7.84 5.94 3.09
C PHE A 32 9.07 6.08 2.20
N SER A 33 10.07 5.26 2.50
CA SER A 33 11.26 5.07 1.67
C SER A 33 10.95 4.15 0.47
N PRO A 34 11.81 4.11 -0.55
CA PRO A 34 11.68 3.14 -1.64
C PRO A 34 11.67 1.68 -1.16
N GLU A 35 12.40 1.36 -0.10
CA GLU A 35 12.43 0.01 0.50
C GLU A 35 11.08 -0.34 1.14
N ASP A 36 10.43 0.61 1.82
CA ASP A 36 9.08 0.43 2.36
C ASP A 36 8.06 0.11 1.26
N VAL A 37 8.19 0.76 0.10
CA VAL A 37 7.31 0.53 -1.06
C VAL A 37 7.44 -0.90 -1.59
N VAL A 38 8.66 -1.46 -1.58
CA VAL A 38 8.90 -2.86 -1.99
C VAL A 38 8.22 -3.80 -1.00
N VAL A 39 8.41 -3.59 0.31
CA VAL A 39 7.77 -4.42 1.34
C VAL A 39 6.24 -4.32 1.26
N MET A 40 5.69 -3.11 1.11
CA MET A 40 4.24 -2.91 0.96
C MET A 40 3.66 -3.62 -0.25
N ARG A 41 4.43 -3.71 -1.36
CA ARG A 41 4.02 -4.45 -2.55
C ARG A 41 3.95 -5.96 -2.28
N GLU A 42 4.94 -6.53 -1.60
CA GLU A 42 4.92 -7.94 -1.23
C GLU A 42 3.75 -8.27 -0.30
N VAL A 43 3.50 -7.40 0.69
CA VAL A 43 2.33 -7.52 1.57
C VAL A 43 1.03 -7.45 0.78
N ALA A 44 0.89 -6.48 -0.14
CA ALA A 44 -0.29 -6.37 -1.01
C ALA A 44 -0.49 -7.61 -1.90
N HIS A 45 0.59 -8.24 -2.35
CA HIS A 45 0.51 -9.48 -3.13
C HIS A 45 -0.04 -10.65 -2.29
N VAL A 46 0.48 -10.85 -1.08
CA VAL A 46 0.00 -11.89 -0.16
C VAL A 46 -1.46 -11.65 0.24
N LEU A 47 -1.82 -10.41 0.55
CA LEU A 47 -3.19 -10.05 0.92
C LEU A 47 -4.20 -10.21 -0.22
N ALA A 48 -3.76 -10.16 -1.48
CA ALA A 48 -4.66 -10.34 -2.62
C ALA A 48 -5.08 -11.80 -2.83
N ILE A 49 -4.37 -12.77 -2.26
CA ILE A 49 -4.60 -14.21 -2.46
C ILE A 49 -5.07 -14.95 -1.20
N ALA A 50 -5.08 -14.28 -0.05
CA ALA A 50 -5.55 -14.81 1.24
C ALA A 50 -7.08 -14.67 1.38
#